data_AF-A0A4S2M2X0-F1
#
_entry.id   AF-A0A4S2M2X0-F1
#
_cell.length_a   1.000
_cell.length_b   1.000
_cell.length_c   1.000
_cell.angle_alpha   90.00
_cell.angle_beta   90.00
_cell.angle_gamma   90.00
#
_symmetry.space_group_name_H-M   'P 1'
#
loop_
_entity.id
_entity.type
_entity.pdbx_description
1 polymer ?
#
loop_
_entity_poly.entity_id
_entity_poly.type
_entity_poly.pdbx_seq_one_letter_code
_entity_poly.pdbx_strand_id
1 'polypeptide(L)'
;MYDRRLNEDAINAHNKYRKVHGCPALTLDNQLAEGAQKYAERLAYLGKLIHSDCKEYGENLATSMSSQKATLTGSDVSKMWYDEIKLHDFSGEFNGKSGHFTQLIWKSTVKAGFGVASTKDGHQIFIVGRYMPPGNMLGEFLQNVPPAVAESAQLSTKHIPKTRPRPKIIMHGNFRRKRERHTAPSIAVV
;
A
#
# COMPACT_ATOMS: atom_id res chain seq x y z
N MET A 1 -0.59 -8.48 -21.01
CA MET A 1 -0.83 -7.02 -21.05
C MET A 1 -1.14 -6.58 -19.63
N TYR A 2 -0.54 -5.48 -19.13
CA TYR A 2 -0.80 -4.98 -17.77
C TYR A 2 -1.94 -3.95 -17.75
N ASP A 3 -2.55 -3.74 -16.59
CA ASP A 3 -3.62 -2.76 -16.39
C ASP A 3 -3.06 -1.34 -16.34
N ARG A 4 -3.44 -0.50 -17.32
CA ARG A 4 -2.96 0.89 -17.42
C ARG A 4 -3.50 1.79 -16.29
N ARG A 5 -4.77 1.63 -15.91
CA ARG A 5 -5.39 2.47 -14.87
C ARG A 5 -4.78 2.17 -13.51
N LEU A 6 -4.53 0.90 -13.20
CA LEU A 6 -3.79 0.49 -12.01
C LEU A 6 -2.45 1.22 -11.92
N ASN A 7 -1.69 1.21 -13.02
CA ASN A 7 -0.35 1.79 -13.06
C ASN A 7 -0.39 3.33 -12.97
N GLU A 8 -1.31 3.99 -13.67
CA GLU A 8 -1.52 5.44 -13.58
C GLU A 8 -1.87 5.85 -12.15
N ASP A 9 -2.84 5.18 -11.52
CA ASP A 9 -3.26 5.47 -10.14
C ASP A 9 -2.12 5.22 -9.14
N ALA A 10 -1.42 4.09 -9.26
CA ALA A 10 -0.34 3.72 -8.37
C ALA A 10 0.85 4.68 -8.47
N ILE A 11 1.30 5.02 -9.68
CA ILE A 11 2.40 5.98 -9.89
C ILE A 11 2.03 7.34 -9.33
N ASN A 12 0.81 7.83 -9.60
CA ASN A 12 0.34 9.11 -9.10
C ASN A 12 0.27 9.13 -7.56
N ALA A 13 -0.25 8.08 -6.94
CA ALA A 13 -0.33 7.97 -5.49
C ALA A 13 1.06 7.83 -4.83
N HIS A 14 1.93 6.96 -5.37
CA HIS A 14 3.32 6.83 -4.93
C HIS A 14 4.03 8.18 -4.97
N ASN A 15 3.91 8.93 -6.07
CA ASN A 15 4.58 10.22 -6.22
C ASN A 15 4.05 11.31 -5.29
N LYS A 16 2.77 11.27 -4.91
CA LYS A 16 2.23 12.14 -3.85
C LYS A 16 2.91 11.86 -2.51
N TYR A 17 3.07 10.58 -2.14
CA TYR A 17 3.73 10.19 -0.90
C TYR A 17 5.23 10.46 -0.94
N ARG A 18 5.92 10.13 -2.02
CA ARG A 18 7.36 10.41 -2.18
C ARG A 18 7.66 11.90 -2.05
N LYS A 19 6.79 12.77 -2.56
CA LYS A 19 6.91 14.22 -2.41
C LYS A 19 6.86 14.68 -0.94
N VAL A 20 6.03 14.06 -0.09
CA VAL A 20 5.97 14.33 1.36
C VAL A 20 7.33 14.09 2.04
N HIS A 21 8.12 13.15 1.50
CA HIS A 21 9.44 12.78 2.00
C HIS A 21 10.59 13.46 1.24
N GLY A 22 10.30 14.33 0.27
CA GLY A 22 11.34 14.94 -0.58
C GLY A 22 12.05 13.95 -1.51
N CYS A 23 11.45 12.78 -1.75
CA CYS A 23 11.99 11.77 -2.66
C CYS A 23 11.62 12.10 -4.12
N PRO A 24 12.53 11.89 -5.10
CA PRO A 24 12.24 12.08 -6.52
C PRO A 24 11.05 11.24 -6.99
N ALA A 25 10.29 11.75 -7.96
CA ALA A 25 9.16 11.02 -8.53
C ALA A 25 9.61 9.75 -9.28
N LEU A 26 8.83 8.68 -9.13
CA LEU A 26 8.96 7.46 -9.93
C LEU A 26 8.38 7.68 -11.33
N THR A 27 8.98 6.98 -12.28
CA THR A 27 8.46 6.81 -13.64
C THR A 27 7.91 5.40 -13.82
N LEU A 28 6.85 5.27 -14.61
CA LEU A 28 6.34 3.96 -15.01
C LEU A 28 7.37 3.27 -15.91
N ASP A 29 7.71 2.03 -15.59
CA ASP A 29 8.47 1.14 -16.46
C ASP A 29 7.62 -0.03 -16.93
N ASN A 30 7.44 -0.13 -18.25
CA ASN A 30 6.54 -1.12 -18.84
C ASN A 30 7.04 -2.55 -18.67
N GLN A 31 8.37 -2.78 -18.62
CA GLN A 31 8.92 -4.12 -18.42
C GLN A 31 8.69 -4.59 -16.98
N LEU A 32 8.85 -3.67 -16.01
CA LEU A 32 8.49 -3.95 -14.61
C LEU A 32 6.99 -4.25 -14.48
N ALA A 33 6.12 -3.47 -15.14
CA ALA A 33 4.67 -3.68 -15.08
C ALA A 33 4.25 -5.02 -15.71
N GLU A 34 4.82 -5.40 -16.85
CA GLU A 34 4.59 -6.71 -17.47
C GLU A 34 5.06 -7.86 -16.57
N GLY A 35 6.24 -7.72 -15.96
CA GLY A 35 6.77 -8.71 -15.02
C GLY A 35 5.90 -8.84 -13.76
N ALA A 36 5.46 -7.71 -13.21
CA ALA A 36 4.56 -7.67 -12.06
C ALA A 36 3.20 -8.31 -12.40
N GLN A 37 2.66 -8.06 -13.59
CA GLN A 37 1.40 -8.64 -14.06
C GLN A 37 1.49 -10.18 -14.15
N LYS A 38 2.53 -10.71 -14.79
CA LYS A 38 2.78 -12.17 -14.86
C LYS A 38 2.88 -12.79 -13.47
N TYR A 39 3.48 -12.08 -12.53
CA TYR A 39 3.61 -12.58 -11.17
C TYR A 39 2.29 -12.51 -10.39
N ALA A 40 1.50 -11.43 -10.55
CA ALA A 40 0.17 -11.34 -9.96
C ALA A 40 -0.73 -12.51 -10.42
N GLU A 41 -0.68 -12.86 -11.71
CA GLU A 41 -1.38 -14.03 -12.27
C GLU A 41 -0.93 -15.34 -11.62
N ARG A 42 0.38 -15.50 -11.35
CA ARG A 42 0.90 -16.65 -10.61
C ARG A 42 0.39 -16.68 -9.17
N LEU A 43 0.37 -15.55 -8.46
CA LEU A 43 -0.15 -15.48 -7.08
C LEU A 43 -1.64 -15.81 -7.04
N ALA A 44 -2.42 -15.30 -8.00
CA ALA A 44 -3.84 -15.60 -8.15
C ALA A 44 -4.09 -17.09 -8.47
N TYR A 45 -3.24 -17.71 -9.29
CA TYR A 45 -3.30 -19.15 -9.54
C TYR A 45 -2.99 -19.99 -8.30
N LEU A 46 -2.00 -19.57 -7.51
CA LEU A 46 -1.59 -20.27 -6.28
C LEU A 46 -2.52 -19.99 -5.10
N GLY A 47 -3.25 -18.88 -5.10
CA GLY A 47 -4.04 -18.41 -3.96
C GLY A 47 -3.19 -18.02 -2.75
N LYS A 48 -1.93 -17.64 -2.96
CA LYS A 48 -0.97 -17.36 -1.88
C LYS A 48 -0.24 -16.05 -2.14
N LEU A 49 -0.14 -15.22 -1.10
CA LEU A 49 0.65 -14.00 -1.13
C LEU A 49 2.08 -14.34 -0.67
N ILE A 50 2.99 -14.48 -1.63
CA ILE A 50 4.40 -14.85 -1.40
C ILE A 50 5.30 -14.05 -2.34
N HIS A 51 6.48 -13.66 -1.86
CA HIS A 51 7.47 -12.95 -2.66
C HIS A 51 8.10 -13.82 -3.75
N SER A 52 8.54 -13.17 -4.83
CA SER A 52 9.39 -13.81 -5.83
C SER A 52 10.82 -13.99 -5.35
N ASP A 53 11.52 -14.98 -5.90
CA ASP A 53 12.93 -15.25 -5.54
C ASP A 53 13.92 -14.25 -6.18
N CYS A 54 13.45 -13.39 -7.09
CA CYS A 54 14.31 -12.45 -7.82
C CYS A 54 14.78 -11.31 -6.91
N LYS A 55 16.06 -10.94 -7.06
CA LYS A 55 16.70 -9.85 -6.29
C LYS A 55 17.07 -8.64 -7.14
N GLU A 56 16.77 -8.68 -8.44
CA GLU A 56 17.12 -7.60 -9.37
C GLU A 56 16.20 -6.38 -9.23
N TYR A 57 15.00 -6.56 -8.68
CA TYR A 57 14.03 -5.51 -8.41
C TYR A 57 13.53 -5.60 -6.97
N GLY A 58 13.08 -4.46 -6.44
CA GLY A 58 12.29 -4.42 -5.21
C GLY A 58 10.88 -4.93 -5.47
N GLU A 59 10.19 -5.43 -4.44
CA GLU A 59 8.85 -5.99 -4.58
C GLU A 59 7.96 -5.65 -3.38
N ASN A 60 6.76 -5.16 -3.65
CA ASN A 60 5.68 -5.00 -2.67
C ASN A 60 4.49 -5.85 -3.10
N LEU A 61 3.85 -6.53 -2.15
CA LEU A 61 2.70 -7.39 -2.41
C LEU A 61 1.47 -6.95 -1.61
N ALA A 62 0.30 -7.12 -2.20
CA ALA A 62 -0.97 -6.94 -1.49
C ALA A 62 -2.03 -7.93 -1.97
N THR A 63 -2.94 -8.29 -1.08
CA THR A 63 -4.14 -9.06 -1.41
C THR A 63 -5.36 -8.51 -0.68
N SER A 64 -6.53 -8.71 -1.28
CA SER A 64 -7.81 -8.51 -0.60
C SER A 64 -8.77 -9.64 -0.96
N MET A 65 -9.57 -10.05 0.02
CA MET A 65 -10.67 -11.01 -0.14
C MET A 65 -12.01 -10.32 0.08
N SER A 66 -13.00 -10.70 -0.72
CA SER A 66 -14.40 -10.24 -0.63
C SER A 66 -15.35 -11.40 -0.88
N SER A 67 -16.56 -11.34 -0.30
CA SER A 67 -17.66 -12.27 -0.64
C SER A 67 -18.28 -11.98 -2.00
N GLN A 68 -17.88 -10.87 -2.62
CA GLN A 68 -18.19 -10.49 -3.99
C GLN A 68 -16.88 -10.33 -4.76
N LYS A 69 -16.93 -9.74 -5.96
CA LYS A 69 -15.72 -9.42 -6.72
C LYS A 69 -14.81 -8.50 -5.90
N ALA A 70 -13.60 -8.97 -5.60
CA ALA A 70 -12.59 -8.18 -4.92
C ALA A 70 -12.00 -7.13 -5.88
N THR A 71 -11.81 -5.91 -5.38
CA THR A 71 -11.28 -4.79 -6.16
C THR A 71 -10.33 -3.98 -5.31
N LEU A 72 -9.18 -3.60 -5.88
CA LEU A 72 -8.25 -2.63 -5.30
C LEU A 72 -7.75 -1.73 -6.43
N THR A 73 -7.78 -0.42 -6.21
CA THR A 73 -7.17 0.54 -7.13
C THR A 73 -5.67 0.70 -6.85
N GLY A 74 -4.94 1.30 -7.79
CA GLY A 74 -3.54 1.67 -7.57
C GLY A 74 -3.37 2.67 -6.42
N SER A 75 -4.37 3.53 -6.19
CA SER A 75 -4.38 4.47 -5.06
C SER A 75 -4.58 3.74 -3.72
N ASP A 76 -5.50 2.78 -3.66
CA ASP A 76 -5.77 2.01 -2.43
C ASP A 76 -4.54 1.24 -1.96
N VAL A 77 -3.87 0.54 -2.88
CA VAL A 77 -2.68 -0.25 -2.55
C VAL A 77 -1.50 0.64 -2.15
N SER A 78 -1.31 1.78 -2.83
CA SER A 78 -0.26 2.74 -2.49
C SER A 78 -0.46 3.31 -1.09
N LYS A 79 -1.71 3.65 -0.74
CA LYS A 79 -2.05 4.14 0.60
C LYS A 79 -1.80 3.08 1.66
N MET A 80 -2.17 1.84 1.39
CA MET A 80 -1.99 0.72 2.30
C MET A 80 -0.52 0.47 2.62
N TRP A 81 0.33 0.41 1.60
CA TRP A 81 1.79 0.30 1.78
C TRP A 81 2.37 1.52 2.50
N TYR A 82 1.91 2.74 2.17
CA TYR A 82 2.37 3.95 2.84
C TYR A 82 1.95 4.03 4.32
N ASP A 83 0.77 3.52 4.68
CA ASP A 83 0.23 3.58 6.05
C ASP A 83 1.12 2.83 7.07
N GLU A 84 2.04 1.98 6.63
CA GLU A 84 3.08 1.38 7.48
C GLU A 84 4.07 2.39 8.07
N ILE A 85 4.09 3.63 7.58
CA ILE A 85 4.81 4.75 8.22
C ILE A 85 4.48 4.87 9.72
N LYS A 86 3.26 4.50 10.11
CA LYS A 86 2.80 4.50 11.53
C LYS A 86 3.56 3.52 12.41
N LEU A 87 4.23 2.53 11.79
CA LEU A 87 5.02 1.49 12.44
C LEU A 87 6.52 1.70 12.24
N HIS A 88 6.93 2.75 11.52
CA HIS A 88 8.32 3.05 11.19
C HIS A 88 8.91 4.05 12.19
N ASP A 89 10.12 3.79 12.68
CA ASP A 89 10.79 4.58 13.72
C ASP A 89 11.92 5.48 13.20
N PHE A 90 12.24 5.41 11.91
CA PHE A 90 13.32 6.16 11.26
C PHE A 90 14.69 5.99 11.93
N SER A 91 14.91 4.87 12.63
CA SER A 91 16.18 4.53 13.29
C SER A 91 17.35 4.28 12.32
N GLY A 92 17.05 4.03 11.04
CA GLY A 92 18.05 3.63 10.05
C GLY A 92 18.23 2.11 9.94
N GLU A 93 17.44 1.33 10.67
CA GLU A 93 17.43 -0.13 10.57
C GLU A 93 16.21 -0.64 9.79
N PHE A 94 16.34 -1.84 9.21
CA PHE A 94 15.20 -2.50 8.58
C PHE A 94 14.22 -2.99 9.64
N ASN A 95 12.96 -2.58 9.50
CA ASN A 95 11.85 -3.10 10.29
C ASN A 95 10.84 -3.75 9.34
N GLY A 96 10.68 -5.07 9.48
CA GLY A 96 9.79 -5.88 8.63
C GLY A 96 8.31 -5.47 8.66
N LYS A 97 7.89 -4.65 9.64
CA LYS A 97 6.53 -4.08 9.69
C LYS A 97 6.33 -2.84 8.83
N SER A 98 7.40 -2.35 8.21
CA SER A 98 7.43 -1.11 7.41
C SER A 98 8.15 -1.27 6.07
N GLY A 99 8.37 -2.51 5.64
CA GLY A 99 9.09 -2.83 4.40
C GLY A 99 8.43 -2.25 3.15
N HIS A 100 7.09 -2.22 3.11
CA HIS A 100 6.38 -1.68 1.96
C HIS A 100 6.48 -0.16 1.89
N PHE A 101 6.32 0.51 3.04
CA PHE A 101 6.49 1.95 3.15
C PHE A 101 7.90 2.37 2.71
N THR A 102 8.92 1.72 3.26
CA THR A 102 10.32 2.05 2.98
C THR A 102 10.68 1.82 1.52
N GLN A 103 10.21 0.74 0.89
CA GLN A 103 10.36 0.54 -0.55
C GLN A 103 9.65 1.62 -1.38
N LEU A 104 8.42 2.00 -1.01
CA LEU A 104 7.62 2.99 -1.72
C LEU A 104 8.32 4.36 -1.75
N ILE A 105 8.89 4.79 -0.62
CA ILE A 105 9.58 6.07 -0.50
C ILE A 105 11.10 5.97 -0.72
N TRP A 106 11.64 4.82 -1.12
CA TRP A 106 13.08 4.64 -1.28
C TRP A 106 13.68 5.65 -2.26
N LYS A 107 14.50 6.57 -1.76
CA LYS A 107 14.97 7.75 -2.50
C LYS A 107 15.64 7.41 -3.83
N SER A 108 16.52 6.40 -3.83
CA SER A 108 17.27 5.98 -5.02
C SER A 108 16.45 5.15 -6.02
N THR A 109 15.25 4.68 -5.67
CA THR A 109 14.36 4.01 -6.64
C THR A 109 13.82 5.06 -7.62
N VAL A 110 13.89 4.78 -8.92
CA VAL A 110 13.49 5.73 -9.99
C VAL A 110 12.36 5.22 -10.88
N LYS A 111 12.17 3.90 -10.94
CA LYS A 111 11.20 3.23 -11.80
C LYS A 111 10.33 2.29 -11.00
N ALA A 112 9.06 2.19 -11.39
CA ALA A 112 8.17 1.18 -10.86
C ALA A 112 7.17 0.68 -11.91
N GLY A 113 6.62 -0.51 -11.69
CA GLY A 113 5.54 -1.07 -12.49
C GLY A 113 4.69 -2.03 -11.66
N PHE A 114 3.40 -2.10 -11.99
CA PHE A 114 2.40 -2.79 -11.18
C PHE A 114 1.58 -3.79 -11.99
N GLY A 115 1.17 -4.87 -11.32
CA GLY A 115 0.35 -5.93 -11.88
C GLY A 115 -0.81 -6.30 -10.96
N VAL A 116 -1.91 -6.76 -11.55
CA VAL A 116 -3.12 -7.17 -10.83
C VAL A 116 -3.72 -8.44 -11.42
N ALA A 117 -4.11 -9.36 -10.56
CA ALA A 117 -4.90 -10.52 -10.98
C ALA A 117 -5.87 -10.96 -9.88
N SER A 118 -6.96 -11.60 -10.28
CA SER A 118 -7.93 -12.20 -9.36
C SER A 118 -7.95 -13.71 -9.49
N THR A 119 -8.31 -14.40 -8.41
CA THR A 119 -8.65 -15.83 -8.45
C THR A 119 -9.77 -16.11 -9.45
N LYS A 120 -9.91 -17.37 -9.91
CA LYS A 120 -10.92 -17.76 -10.91
C LYS A 120 -12.35 -17.41 -10.50
N ASP A 121 -12.65 -17.46 -9.20
CA ASP A 121 -13.95 -17.09 -8.63
C ASP A 121 -14.12 -15.57 -8.41
N GLY A 122 -13.04 -14.79 -8.59
CA GLY A 122 -13.03 -13.34 -8.43
C GLY A 122 -13.07 -12.83 -6.99
N HIS A 123 -13.09 -13.73 -6.01
CA HIS A 123 -13.24 -13.38 -4.59
C HIS A 123 -11.95 -12.88 -3.94
N GLN A 124 -10.80 -13.16 -4.54
CA GLN A 124 -9.50 -12.67 -4.07
C GLN A 124 -8.75 -11.98 -5.18
N ILE A 125 -8.15 -10.83 -4.85
CA ILE A 125 -7.30 -10.04 -5.76
C ILE A 125 -5.87 -10.00 -5.22
N PHE A 126 -4.90 -9.97 -6.12
CA PHE A 126 -3.47 -9.89 -5.84
C PHE A 126 -2.89 -8.72 -6.62
N ILE A 127 -2.14 -7.87 -5.93
CA ILE A 127 -1.41 -6.74 -6.51
C ILE A 127 0.08 -6.95 -6.25
N VAL A 128 0.87 -6.72 -7.30
CA VAL A 128 2.33 -6.76 -7.26
C VAL A 128 2.87 -5.41 -7.70
N GLY A 129 3.73 -4.78 -6.90
CA GLY A 129 4.53 -3.63 -7.29
C GLY A 129 6.01 -4.03 -7.42
N ARG A 130 6.66 -3.63 -8.50
CA ARG A 130 8.11 -3.84 -8.72
C ARG A 130 8.84 -2.52 -8.86
N TYR A 131 10.05 -2.46 -8.32
CA TYR A 131 10.82 -1.22 -8.14
C TYR A 131 12.25 -1.37 -8.64
N MET A 132 12.79 -0.35 -9.30
CA MET A 132 14.17 -0.34 -9.81
C MET A 132 14.84 1.03 -9.61
N PRO A 133 16.08 1.07 -9.08
CA PRO A 133 16.78 0.03 -8.31
C PRO A 133 15.95 -0.53 -7.14
N PRO A 134 16.27 -1.73 -6.61
CA PRO A 134 15.60 -2.27 -5.43
C PRO A 134 15.83 -1.37 -4.21
N GLY A 135 14.81 -1.29 -3.34
CA GLY A 135 14.91 -0.67 -2.03
C GLY A 135 15.23 -1.68 -0.93
N ASN A 136 15.12 -1.23 0.32
CA ASN A 136 15.29 -2.04 1.52
C ASN A 136 16.66 -2.72 1.63
N MET A 137 17.70 -2.06 1.09
CA MET A 137 19.08 -2.51 1.21
C MET A 137 19.60 -2.23 2.62
N LEU A 138 20.07 -3.28 3.30
CA LEU A 138 20.65 -3.15 4.65
C LEU A 138 21.83 -2.17 4.64
N GLY A 139 21.86 -1.27 5.63
CA GLY A 139 22.86 -0.22 5.74
C GLY A 139 22.56 1.05 4.95
N GLU A 140 21.50 1.08 4.13
CA GLU A 140 21.17 2.22 3.27
C GLU A 140 19.90 2.97 3.67
N PHE A 141 19.28 2.68 4.81
CA PHE A 141 17.99 3.28 5.18
C PHE A 141 18.09 4.78 5.47
N LEU A 142 19.14 5.22 6.17
CA LEU A 142 19.29 6.64 6.54
C LEU A 142 19.34 7.58 5.33
N GLN A 143 19.95 7.14 4.23
CA GLN A 143 20.04 7.95 3.00
C GLN A 143 18.81 7.84 2.10
N ASN A 144 18.01 6.77 2.24
CA ASN A 144 16.91 6.45 1.33
C ASN A 144 15.51 6.60 1.92
N VAL A 145 15.37 6.68 3.24
CA VAL A 145 14.07 6.76 3.94
C VAL A 145 14.03 8.03 4.80
N PRO A 146 13.99 9.22 4.18
CA PRO A 146 13.92 10.47 4.93
C PRO A 146 12.57 10.62 5.64
N PRO A 147 12.52 11.29 6.80
CA PRO A 147 11.25 11.67 7.44
C PRO A 147 10.46 12.65 6.57
N ALA A 148 9.18 12.84 6.89
CA ALA A 148 8.34 13.81 6.17
C ALA A 148 8.89 15.25 6.32
N VAL A 149 8.86 16.03 5.25
CA VAL A 149 9.32 17.42 5.26
C VAL A 149 8.35 18.29 6.09
N ALA A 150 8.88 19.15 6.95
CA ALA A 150 8.12 19.90 7.96
C ALA A 150 6.94 20.72 7.42
N GLU A 151 6.96 21.12 6.15
CA GLU A 151 5.88 21.87 5.50
C GLU A 151 4.64 21.01 5.18
N SER A 152 4.84 19.69 4.99
CA SER A 152 3.76 18.73 4.69
C SER A 152 3.08 18.15 5.94
N ALA A 153 3.75 18.22 7.10
CA ALA A 153 3.19 17.79 8.39
C ALA A 153 2.01 18.66 8.86
N GLN A 154 1.88 19.90 8.36
CA GLN A 154 0.81 20.83 8.76
C GLN A 154 -0.51 20.63 8.02
N LEU A 155 -0.53 19.91 6.88
CA LEU A 155 -1.78 19.58 6.17
C LEU A 155 -2.53 18.41 6.80
N SER A 156 -1.87 17.57 7.60
CA SER A 156 -2.50 16.43 8.28
C SER A 156 -3.20 16.80 9.60
N THR A 157 -2.94 17.98 10.18
CA THR A 157 -3.44 18.35 11.51
C THR A 157 -4.65 19.30 11.51
N LYS A 158 -5.08 19.80 10.35
CA LYS A 158 -6.15 20.82 10.25
C LYS A 158 -7.60 20.29 10.21
N HIS A 159 -7.86 19.01 10.47
CA HIS A 159 -9.24 18.47 10.52
C HIS A 159 -9.51 17.60 11.76
N ILE A 160 -9.32 18.17 12.95
CA ILE A 160 -10.01 17.71 14.17
C ILE A 160 -11.00 18.81 14.56
N PRO A 161 -12.31 18.65 14.29
CA PRO A 161 -13.30 19.58 14.80
C PRO A 161 -13.34 19.45 16.32
N LYS A 162 -13.11 20.57 17.03
CA LYS A 162 -13.31 20.65 18.48
C LYS A 162 -14.78 20.36 18.79
N THR A 163 -15.09 19.18 19.31
CA THR A 163 -16.44 18.85 19.76
C THR A 163 -16.75 19.59 21.07
N ARG A 164 -17.88 20.31 21.09
CA ARG A 164 -18.49 20.91 22.29
C ARG A 164 -18.73 19.86 23.40
N PRO A 165 -18.80 20.28 24.68
CA PRO A 165 -19.07 19.36 25.77
C PRO A 165 -20.50 18.81 25.65
N ARG A 166 -20.66 17.50 25.91
CA ARG A 166 -21.95 16.79 25.82
C ARG A 166 -22.89 17.17 26.97
N PRO A 167 -24.21 17.32 26.74
CA PRO A 167 -25.19 17.29 27.81
C PRO A 167 -25.43 15.85 28.30
N LYS A 168 -25.64 15.69 29.61
CA LYS A 168 -26.06 14.44 30.26
C LYS A 168 -27.47 14.06 29.83
N ILE A 169 -27.69 12.81 29.44
CA ILE A 169 -29.03 12.20 29.33
C ILE A 169 -28.97 10.80 29.97
N ILE A 170 -29.81 10.62 30.98
CA ILE A 170 -30.21 9.34 31.60
C ILE A 170 -31.47 8.88 30.87
N MET A 171 -31.59 7.59 30.51
CA MET A 171 -32.81 6.77 30.68
C MET A 171 -32.61 5.33 30.17
N HIS A 172 -33.30 4.41 30.85
CA HIS A 172 -33.25 2.94 30.77
C HIS A 172 -33.94 2.35 29.51
N GLY A 173 -33.59 1.11 29.14
CA GLY A 173 -34.53 0.21 28.42
C GLY A 173 -33.92 -0.65 27.30
N ASN A 174 -34.00 -1.98 27.49
CA ASN A 174 -33.64 -3.04 26.53
C ASN A 174 -34.35 -2.93 25.18
N PHE A 175 -33.65 -3.20 24.06
CA PHE A 175 -34.25 -3.91 22.92
C PHE A 175 -33.18 -4.53 21.98
N ARG A 176 -33.27 -5.86 21.78
CA ARG A 176 -32.51 -6.63 20.77
C ARG A 176 -33.00 -6.29 19.35
N ARG A 177 -32.10 -6.09 18.38
CA ARG A 177 -32.33 -6.48 16.96
C ARG A 177 -31.04 -6.97 16.28
N LYS A 178 -31.26 -7.93 15.37
CA LYS A 178 -30.32 -8.81 14.66
C LYS A 178 -29.25 -8.06 13.85
N ARG A 179 -28.03 -8.63 13.79
CA ARG A 179 -26.95 -8.21 12.89
C ARG A 179 -27.16 -8.81 11.50
N GLU A 180 -27.30 -7.96 10.49
CA GLU A 180 -26.91 -8.30 9.12
C GLU A 180 -25.38 -8.28 9.03
N ARG A 181 -24.78 -9.38 8.56
CA ARG A 181 -23.34 -9.49 8.34
C ARG A 181 -23.02 -9.02 6.93
N HIS A 182 -22.74 -7.74 6.77
CA HIS A 182 -21.85 -7.30 5.69
C HIS A 182 -20.42 -7.54 6.15
N THR A 183 -19.81 -8.62 5.69
CA THR A 183 -18.38 -8.86 5.87
C THR A 183 -17.61 -7.85 5.02
N ALA A 184 -16.98 -6.88 5.67
CA ALA A 184 -16.02 -5.99 5.02
C ALA A 184 -14.86 -6.82 4.44
N PRO A 185 -14.28 -6.41 3.29
CA PRO A 185 -13.17 -7.14 2.70
C PRO A 185 -11.98 -7.16 3.67
N SER A 186 -11.35 -8.33 3.77
CA SER A 186 -10.11 -8.50 4.54
C SER A 186 -8.93 -8.25 3.60
N ILE A 187 -7.95 -7.48 4.06
CA ILE A 187 -6.81 -7.02 3.26
C ILE A 187 -5.53 -7.43 3.96
N ALA A 188 -4.56 -7.97 3.22
CA ALA A 188 -3.25 -8.38 3.74
C ALA A 188 -2.11 -7.95 2.80
N VAL A 189 -0.94 -7.71 3.37
CA VAL A 189 0.33 -7.39 2.68
C VAL A 189 1.43 -8.28 3.27
N VAL A 190 2.48 -8.60 2.49
CA VAL A 190 3.64 -9.40 2.93
C VAL A 190 4.92 -8.79 2.41
#